data_AF-A0A945TJV7-F1
#
_entry.id   AF-A0A945TJV7-F1
#
_cell.length_a   1.000
_cell.length_b   1.000
_cell.length_c   1.000
_cell.angle_alpha   90.00
_cell.angle_beta   90.00
_cell.angle_gamma   90.00
#
_symmetry.space_group_name_H-M   'P 1'
#
loop_
_entity.id
_entity.type
_entity.pdbx_description
1 polymer ?
#
loop_
_entity_poly.entity_id
_entity_poly.type
_entity_poly.pdbx_seq_one_letter_code
_entity_poly.pdbx_strand_id
1 'polypeptide(L)'
;MKIQTCLNCGMCINSGARRCPKCDNHLDEQTDGSTVTVDIAHNGERVHEALKRMHSLVEAENRGIAQYIRFIVGSGVIREEAMMSLGDLERRGVIVHQEIERGNGGAILVKLKH
;
A
#
# COMPACT_ATOMS: atom_id res chain seq x y z
N MET A 1 9.81 19.53 5.09
CA MET A 1 8.53 19.37 5.82
C MET A 1 7.55 18.66 4.90
N LYS A 2 7.01 17.50 5.30
CA LYS A 2 5.86 16.93 4.58
C LYS A 2 4.61 17.71 5.00
N ILE A 3 3.77 18.06 4.04
CA ILE A 3 2.48 18.71 4.28
C ILE A 3 1.42 17.67 3.90
N GLN A 4 0.47 17.42 4.79
CA GLN A 4 -0.70 16.58 4.52
C GLN A 4 -1.94 17.45 4.41
N THR A 5 -2.86 17.09 3.53
CA THR A 5 -4.12 17.80 3.35
C THR A 5 -5.23 16.99 4.00
N CYS A 6 -6.03 17.60 4.87
CA CYS A 6 -7.23 16.95 5.39
C CYS A 6 -8.25 16.76 4.27
N LEU A 7 -8.56 15.51 3.92
CA LEU A 7 -9.50 15.17 2.84
C LEU A 7 -10.94 15.61 3.14
N ASN A 8 -11.29 15.86 4.40
CA ASN A 8 -12.63 16.35 4.78
C ASN A 8 -12.82 17.87 4.60
N CYS A 9 -11.79 18.70 4.83
CA CYS A 9 -11.94 20.16 4.88
C CYS A 9 -10.91 21.00 4.11
N GLY A 10 -9.96 20.33 3.43
CA GLY A 10 -8.93 20.95 2.59
C GLY A 10 -7.82 21.68 3.34
N MET A 11 -7.76 21.57 4.68
CA MET A 11 -6.71 22.24 5.45
C MET A 11 -5.34 21.57 5.21
N CYS A 12 -4.32 22.38 4.91
CA CYS A 12 -2.92 21.96 4.89
C CYS A 12 -2.37 21.88 6.32
N ILE A 13 -1.76 20.75 6.66
CA ILE A 13 -1.32 20.41 8.01
C ILE A 13 0.13 19.96 7.95
N ASN A 14 0.95 20.44 8.89
CA ASN A 14 2.32 19.97 9.03
C ASN A 14 2.33 18.49 9.45
N SER A 15 3.12 17.66 8.77
CA SER A 15 3.17 16.22 9.01
C SER A 15 3.45 15.89 10.48
N GLY A 16 2.54 15.16 11.13
CA GLY A 16 2.67 14.70 12.52
C GLY A 16 1.39 14.79 13.36
N ALA A 17 0.42 15.62 12.95
CA ALA A 17 -0.89 15.64 13.59
C ALA A 17 -1.70 14.40 13.21
N ARG A 18 -2.38 13.79 14.20
CA ARG A 18 -3.35 12.69 13.97
C ARG A 18 -4.76 13.18 13.66
N ARG A 19 -5.10 14.40 14.08
CA ARG A 19 -6.41 15.02 13.84
C ARG A 19 -6.28 16.35 13.13
N CYS A 20 -7.27 16.67 12.31
CA CYS A 20 -7.35 17.97 11.67
C CYS A 20 -7.69 19.06 12.70
N PRO A 21 -6.89 20.12 12.86
CA PRO A 21 -7.20 21.17 13.83
C PRO A 21 -8.40 22.05 13.42
N LYS A 22 -8.93 21.91 12.19
CA LYS A 22 -10.10 22.66 11.70
C LYS A 22 -11.42 21.89 11.86
N CYS A 23 -11.44 20.59 11.53
CA CYS A 23 -12.68 19.80 11.53
C CYS A 23 -12.61 18.54 12.40
N ASP A 24 -11.53 18.37 13.15
CA ASP A 24 -11.28 17.26 14.08
C ASP A 24 -11.23 15.84 13.46
N ASN A 25 -11.29 15.74 12.13
CA ASN A 25 -11.24 14.44 11.44
C ASN A 25 -9.91 13.73 11.70
N HIS A 26 -9.95 12.41 11.88
CA HIS A 26 -8.79 11.54 11.90
C HIS A 26 -8.06 11.62 10.56
N LEU A 27 -6.76 11.92 10.58
CA LEU A 27 -5.92 12.08 9.39
C LEU A 27 -5.24 10.77 9.03
N ASP A 28 -4.98 9.93 10.03
CA ASP A 28 -4.40 8.60 9.93
C ASP A 28 -5.38 7.55 9.38
N GLU A 29 -6.68 7.83 9.42
CA GLU A 29 -7.75 6.96 8.88
C GLU A 29 -8.24 7.41 7.50
N GLN A 30 -7.66 8.49 6.93
CA GLN A 30 -8.12 9.07 5.67
C GLN A 30 -7.55 8.33 4.47
N THR A 31 -8.44 7.99 3.52
CA THR A 31 -8.04 7.50 2.21
C THR A 31 -8.71 8.30 1.11
N ASP A 32 -8.05 8.44 -0.04
CA ASP A 32 -8.62 9.03 -1.25
C ASP A 32 -9.24 7.98 -2.19
N GLY A 33 -9.26 6.70 -1.77
CA GLY A 33 -9.76 5.58 -2.57
C GLY A 33 -8.83 5.16 -3.72
N SER A 34 -7.66 5.78 -3.86
CA SER A 34 -6.76 5.50 -4.99
C SER A 34 -6.04 4.17 -4.87
N THR A 35 -5.53 3.69 -6.00
CA THR A 35 -4.69 2.49 -6.11
C THR A 35 -3.32 2.87 -6.66
N VAL A 36 -2.27 2.59 -5.89
CA VAL A 36 -0.89 2.72 -6.36
C VAL A 36 -0.50 1.45 -7.11
N THR A 37 -0.18 1.54 -8.40
CA THR A 37 0.27 0.38 -9.18
C THR A 37 1.79 0.35 -9.30
N VAL A 38 2.41 -0.78 -8.97
CA VAL A 38 3.87 -0.93 -9.00
C VAL A 38 4.28 -2.27 -9.62
N ASP A 39 5.24 -2.23 -10.53
CA ASP A 39 5.91 -3.41 -11.07
C ASP A 39 7.12 -3.80 -10.22
N ILE A 40 7.10 -5.03 -9.69
CA ILE A 40 8.15 -5.63 -8.86
C ILE A 40 8.69 -6.94 -9.48
N ALA A 41 8.43 -7.16 -10.76
CA ALA A 41 8.90 -8.33 -11.50
C ALA A 41 9.51 -7.93 -12.85
N HIS A 42 10.25 -6.81 -12.87
CA HIS A 42 10.89 -6.30 -14.09
C HIS A 42 12.28 -6.91 -14.31
N ASN A 43 12.65 -7.15 -15.58
CA ASN A 43 14.03 -7.41 -16.07
C ASN A 43 15.01 -8.14 -15.13
N GLY A 44 14.71 -9.39 -14.76
CA GLY A 44 15.65 -10.23 -14.00
C GLY A 44 15.81 -9.84 -12.54
N GLU A 45 14.90 -9.01 -12.01
CA GLU A 45 14.83 -8.66 -10.59
C GLU A 45 14.80 -9.94 -9.74
N ARG A 46 15.70 -9.99 -8.75
CA ARG A 46 15.80 -11.17 -7.89
C ARG A 46 14.64 -11.15 -6.90
N VAL A 47 14.15 -12.33 -6.52
CA VAL A 47 13.04 -12.49 -5.55
C VAL A 47 13.21 -11.61 -4.31
N HIS A 48 14.40 -11.60 -3.70
CA HIS A 48 14.64 -10.80 -2.49
C HIS A 48 14.56 -9.28 -2.71
N GLU A 49 14.93 -8.79 -3.89
CA GLU A 49 14.83 -7.37 -4.25
C GLU A 49 13.37 -6.96 -4.45
N ALA A 50 12.62 -7.79 -5.17
CA ALA A 50 11.18 -7.63 -5.37
C ALA A 50 10.43 -7.57 -4.03
N LEU A 51 10.69 -8.53 -3.13
CA LEU A 51 10.07 -8.56 -1.81
C LEU A 51 10.48 -7.35 -0.95
N LYS A 52 11.76 -6.98 -0.94
CA LYS A 52 12.22 -5.80 -0.19
C LYS A 52 11.53 -4.52 -0.65
N ARG A 53 11.38 -4.35 -1.97
CA ARG A 53 10.67 -3.22 -2.56
C ARG A 53 9.18 -3.25 -2.20
N MET A 54 8.54 -4.41 -2.31
CA MET A 54 7.15 -4.63 -1.89
C MET A 54 6.92 -4.22 -0.43
N HIS A 55 7.74 -4.69 0.51
CA HIS A 55 7.64 -4.32 1.93
C HIS A 55 7.80 -2.81 2.14
N SER A 56 8.81 -2.21 1.49
CA SER A 56 9.07 -0.77 1.61
C SER A 56 7.88 0.07 1.11
N LEU A 57 7.21 -0.40 0.04
CA LEU A 57 6.02 0.25 -0.52
C LEU A 57 4.81 0.10 0.40
N VAL A 58 4.56 -1.09 0.94
CA VAL A 58 3.48 -1.30 1.94
C VAL A 58 3.67 -0.37 3.13
N GLU A 59 4.89 -0.27 3.68
CA GLU A 59 5.17 0.64 4.79
C GLU A 59 5.02 2.12 4.43
N ALA A 60 5.40 2.51 3.20
CA ALA A 60 5.27 3.87 2.74
C ALA A 60 3.80 4.28 2.56
N GLU A 61 3.01 3.43 1.91
CA GLU A 61 1.61 3.73 1.56
C GLU A 61 0.64 3.54 2.72
N ASN A 62 0.94 2.68 3.72
CA ASN A 62 0.22 2.67 5.00
C ASN A 62 0.37 3.99 5.80
N ARG A 63 1.29 4.88 5.41
CA ARG A 63 1.41 6.24 5.93
C ARG A 63 0.94 7.30 4.92
N GLY A 64 0.44 6.85 3.78
CA GLY A 64 -0.08 7.66 2.69
C GLY A 64 -1.60 7.79 2.79
N ILE A 65 -2.23 8.12 1.67
CA ILE A 65 -3.70 8.23 1.54
C ILE A 65 -4.28 7.21 0.56
N ALA A 66 -3.43 6.43 -0.12
CA ALA A 66 -3.87 5.42 -1.07
C ALA A 66 -4.58 4.29 -0.35
N GLN A 67 -5.72 3.85 -0.87
CA GLN A 67 -6.48 2.75 -0.26
C GLN A 67 -5.91 1.38 -0.63
N TYR A 68 -5.30 1.28 -1.80
CA TYR A 68 -4.80 0.02 -2.36
C TYR A 68 -3.40 0.14 -2.95
N ILE A 69 -2.67 -0.97 -2.96
CA ILE A 69 -1.51 -1.18 -3.84
C ILE A 69 -1.82 -2.34 -4.78
N ARG A 70 -1.50 -2.18 -6.06
CA ARG A 70 -1.52 -3.23 -7.06
C ARG A 70 -0.09 -3.58 -7.46
N PHE A 71 0.39 -4.74 -7.02
CA PHE A 71 1.71 -5.26 -7.39
C PHE A 71 1.61 -6.08 -8.67
N ILE A 72 2.39 -5.72 -9.70
CA ILE A 72 2.61 -6.54 -10.89
C ILE A 72 3.79 -7.46 -10.57
N VAL A 73 3.52 -8.76 -10.56
CA VAL A 73 4.44 -9.81 -10.09
C VAL A 73 4.78 -10.85 -11.15
N GLY A 74 4.13 -10.78 -12.32
CA GLY A 74 4.25 -11.79 -13.37
C GLY A 74 3.70 -13.15 -12.94
N SER A 75 4.06 -14.22 -13.66
CA SER A 75 3.51 -15.56 -13.44
C SER A 75 4.47 -16.55 -12.74
N GLY A 76 5.67 -16.10 -12.36
CA GLY A 76 6.74 -16.95 -11.85
C GLY A 76 6.92 -16.93 -10.32
N VAL A 77 8.12 -17.30 -9.87
CA VAL A 77 8.47 -17.44 -8.44
C VAL A 77 8.22 -16.18 -7.61
N ILE A 78 8.39 -14.98 -8.18
CA ILE A 78 8.11 -13.72 -7.47
C ILE A 78 6.65 -13.64 -7.02
N ARG A 79 5.70 -14.13 -7.84
CA ARG A 79 4.28 -14.16 -7.48
C ARG A 79 4.04 -15.04 -6.27
N GLU A 80 4.59 -16.25 -6.25
CA GLU A 80 4.39 -17.22 -5.17
C GLU A 80 4.95 -16.69 -3.85
N GLU A 81 6.17 -16.16 -3.90
CA GLU A 81 6.85 -15.56 -2.76
C GLU A 81 6.17 -14.29 -2.27
N ALA A 82 5.69 -13.44 -3.18
CA ALA A 82 4.92 -12.24 -2.84
C ALA A 82 3.60 -12.61 -2.16
N MET A 83 2.84 -13.58 -2.69
CA MET A 83 1.60 -14.05 -2.08
C MET A 83 1.82 -14.60 -0.66
N MET A 84 2.89 -15.36 -0.44
CA MET A 84 3.24 -15.89 0.88
C MET A 84 3.61 -14.78 1.86
N SER A 85 4.47 -13.85 1.43
CA SER A 85 4.91 -12.72 2.25
C SER A 85 3.76 -11.76 2.57
N LEU A 86 2.92 -11.40 1.60
CA LEU A 86 1.73 -10.59 1.82
C LEU A 86 0.73 -11.27 2.77
N GLY A 87 0.57 -12.60 2.66
CA GLY A 87 -0.24 -13.36 3.61
C GLY A 87 0.30 -13.29 5.05
N ASP A 88 1.62 -13.19 5.25
CA ASP A 88 2.19 -12.93 6.57
C ASP A 88 1.87 -11.52 7.08
N LEU A 89 1.98 -10.51 6.21
CA LEU A 89 1.61 -9.14 6.54
C LEU A 89 0.13 -9.01 6.89
N GLU A 90 -0.75 -9.72 6.20
CA GLU A 90 -2.19 -9.78 6.49
C GLU A 90 -2.45 -10.40 7.86
N ARG A 91 -1.85 -11.56 8.16
CA ARG A 91 -1.98 -12.20 9.49
C ARG A 91 -1.46 -11.33 10.63
N ARG A 92 -0.43 -10.53 10.38
CA ARG A 92 0.14 -9.58 11.34
C ARG A 92 -0.64 -8.27 11.45
N GLY A 93 -1.67 -8.06 10.62
CA GLY A 93 -2.47 -6.84 10.59
C GLY A 93 -1.71 -5.62 10.10
N VAL A 94 -0.66 -5.83 9.28
CA VAL A 94 0.09 -4.78 8.59
C VAL A 94 -0.67 -4.31 7.35
N ILE A 95 -1.33 -5.23 6.65
CA ILE A 95 -2.31 -4.93 5.58
C ILE A 95 -3.67 -5.50 5.99
N VAL A 96 -4.73 -5.04 5.33
CA VAL A 96 -6.10 -5.49 5.63
C VAL A 96 -6.44 -6.76 4.86
N HIS A 97 -6.08 -6.83 3.58
CA HIS A 97 -6.39 -7.97 2.72
C HIS A 97 -5.47 -8.04 1.51
N GLN A 98 -5.25 -9.23 0.97
CA GLN A 98 -4.64 -9.43 -0.34
C GLN A 98 -5.40 -10.45 -1.20
N GLU A 99 -5.45 -10.21 -2.50
CA GLU A 99 -6.00 -11.16 -3.46
C GLU A 99 -5.29 -11.07 -4.81
N ILE A 100 -5.26 -12.19 -5.54
CA ILE A 100 -4.87 -12.19 -6.95
C ILE A 100 -5.99 -11.54 -7.76
N GLU A 101 -5.64 -10.62 -8.64
CA GLU A 101 -6.61 -9.91 -9.47
C GLU A 101 -7.36 -10.90 -10.39
N ARG A 102 -8.69 -10.83 -10.37
CA ARG A 102 -9.53 -11.69 -11.22
C ARG A 102 -9.24 -11.41 -12.69
N GLY A 103 -8.94 -12.47 -13.44
CA GLY A 103 -8.59 -12.37 -14.86
C GLY A 103 -7.15 -11.92 -15.13
N ASN A 104 -6.37 -11.58 -14.10
CA ASN A 104 -4.95 -11.26 -14.23
C ASN A 104 -4.13 -11.92 -13.11
N GLY A 105 -3.73 -13.17 -13.34
CA GLY A 105 -2.88 -13.92 -12.41
C GLY A 105 -1.46 -13.37 -12.23
N GLY A 106 -1.10 -12.28 -12.93
CA GLY A 106 0.18 -11.59 -12.81
C GLY A 106 0.13 -10.33 -11.94
N ALA A 107 -1.00 -10.06 -11.28
CA ALA A 107 -1.14 -8.94 -10.36
C ALA A 107 -1.81 -9.35 -9.05
N ILE A 108 -1.35 -8.73 -7.96
CA ILE A 108 -1.90 -8.90 -6.61
C ILE A 108 -2.42 -7.54 -6.15
N LEU A 109 -3.68 -7.49 -5.77
CA LEU A 109 -4.29 -6.31 -5.16
C LEU A 109 -4.19 -6.43 -3.64
N VAL A 110 -3.71 -5.38 -3.00
CA VAL A 110 -3.50 -5.29 -1.56
C VAL A 110 -4.29 -4.12 -1.01
N LYS A 111 -5.14 -4.37 -0.02
CA LYS A 111 -5.85 -3.34 0.74
C LYS A 111 -5.01 -2.89 1.92
N LEU A 112 -4.73 -1.60 1.99
CA LEU A 112 -3.90 -0.98 3.03
C LEU A 112 -4.69 -0.72 4.31
N LYS A 113 -3.94 -0.51 5.39
CA LYS A 113 -4.48 -0.17 6.70
C LYS A 113 -4.50 1.36 6.84
N HIS A 114 -5.69 1.89 7.13
CA HIS A 114 -5.96 3.26 7.54
C HIS A 114 -6.94 3.19 8.70
#